data_AF-A0ABC8JCJ6-F1
#
_entry.id   AF-A0ABC8JCJ6-F1
#
_cell.length_a   1.000
_cell.length_b   1.000
_cell.length_c   1.000
_cell.angle_alpha   90.00
_cell.angle_beta   90.00
_cell.angle_gamma   90.00
#
_symmetry.space_group_name_H-M   'P 1'
#
loop_
_entity.id
_entity.type
_entity.pdbx_description
1 polymer ?
#
loop_
_entity_poly.entity_id
_entity_poly.type
_entity_poly.pdbx_seq_one_letter_code
_entity_poly.pdbx_strand_id
1 'polypeptide(L)'
;MAAARGLLGKGTTLLTKLQHMALSLTQSGARLFVTRFLRQFISIGCVTILEDGGTMITFGGNDSNCLLKSILKIHSPQFYWKVHIHIFRTMRKYNSHSIAKEPASQVMTEADLGLADAYISGDFSFVDKDLGMLNLIMVNNMLTFSSFLMGWWTPMFLTASLASVKHFLKHVSRQNTLTQARRNISRHYDLSNELFSLFMDDTMSYSSAVFKAEYEDLKTAQMRKITLLIEKARIEKNHEVLEIGCGWGALAIEVVKRTGCKYTGITLSIQQLKYAEAKVKEAELEDRITFKFCDYRQLSDAHKYDRIIACEMIEAVGHEFYETFFTCCEAVLAKDGIFVMQFTAVPEELYDETRLTSGFITEYIFPGGCLPSLARVTSAMSSSSGLCIENIGIHYYHTLRRWRKRILENQKQIMDLGFDDKFIRTWEYYFDYVAAGFKTLTLRNYQKKTIACENSRLHGSGASLDNKKAALRLSFDELETEEDAVPKFRWFLSLANIS
;
A
#
# COMPACT_ATOMS: atom_id res chain seq x y z
N MET A 1 -45.36 -25.41 -37.73
CA MET A 1 -44.06 -25.91 -37.23
C MET A 1 -43.11 -26.07 -38.41
N ALA A 2 -42.09 -25.27 -38.65
CA ALA A 2 -41.69 -23.93 -38.26
C ALA A 2 -40.55 -23.61 -39.25
N ALA A 3 -40.78 -22.66 -40.15
CA ALA A 3 -40.04 -21.40 -40.20
C ALA A 3 -38.65 -21.44 -40.87
N ALA A 4 -38.64 -20.87 -42.07
CA ALA A 4 -37.59 -20.02 -42.64
C ALA A 4 -36.29 -20.65 -43.17
N ARG A 5 -36.39 -21.28 -44.35
CA ARG A 5 -35.43 -21.01 -45.44
C ARG A 5 -35.92 -19.78 -46.19
N GLY A 6 -35.22 -18.66 -46.05
CA GLY A 6 -35.50 -17.45 -46.82
C GLY A 6 -34.36 -16.44 -46.65
N LEU A 7 -33.69 -16.14 -47.77
CA LEU A 7 -32.76 -15.04 -48.01
C LEU A 7 -31.29 -15.26 -47.62
N LEU A 8 -30.63 -16.07 -48.45
CA LEU A 8 -29.28 -15.79 -48.94
C LEU A 8 -29.26 -14.41 -49.62
N GLY A 9 -29.02 -13.36 -48.84
CA GLY A 9 -28.52 -12.07 -49.33
C GLY A 9 -27.00 -12.11 -49.33
N LYS A 10 -26.41 -12.33 -50.51
CA LYS A 10 -24.97 -12.22 -50.74
C LYS A 10 -24.50 -10.81 -50.38
N GLY A 11 -23.69 -10.73 -49.34
CA GLY A 11 -22.89 -9.59 -48.94
C GLY A 11 -21.74 -10.10 -48.08
N THR A 12 -20.88 -10.93 -48.68
CA THR A 12 -19.64 -11.41 -48.08
C THR A 12 -18.71 -10.23 -47.89
N THR A 13 -18.91 -9.46 -46.81
CA THR A 13 -17.85 -8.61 -46.28
C THR A 13 -16.88 -9.55 -45.59
N LEU A 14 -15.78 -9.80 -46.29
CA LEU A 14 -14.54 -10.42 -45.84
C LEU A 14 -14.45 -10.45 -44.31
N LEU A 15 -14.70 -11.63 -43.71
CA LEU A 15 -14.31 -11.92 -42.34
C LEU A 15 -12.82 -11.59 -42.26
N THR A 16 -12.51 -10.45 -41.65
CA THR A 16 -11.15 -10.04 -41.29
C THR A 16 -10.50 -11.25 -40.67
N LYS A 17 -9.51 -11.80 -41.38
CA LYS A 17 -8.58 -12.82 -40.91
C LYS A 17 -8.31 -12.51 -39.44
N LEU A 18 -8.81 -13.33 -38.51
CA LEU A 18 -8.41 -13.26 -37.10
C LEU A 18 -6.90 -13.41 -37.13
N GLN A 19 -6.17 -12.31 -37.04
CA GLN A 19 -4.71 -12.34 -37.00
C GLN A 19 -4.37 -13.01 -35.66
N HIS A 20 -4.01 -14.29 -35.72
CA HIS A 20 -3.38 -14.95 -34.60
C HIS A 20 -2.16 -14.13 -34.19
N MET A 21 -1.98 -13.89 -32.90
CA MET A 21 -0.80 -13.22 -32.35
C MET A 21 0.47 -13.89 -32.90
N ALA A 22 1.18 -13.18 -33.78
CA ALA A 22 2.40 -13.68 -34.40
C ALA A 22 3.54 -13.56 -33.38
N LEU A 23 4.00 -14.72 -32.88
CA LEU A 23 5.06 -14.80 -31.87
C LEU A 23 6.40 -15.09 -32.55
N SER A 24 7.44 -14.36 -32.17
CA SER A 24 8.83 -14.79 -32.42
C SER A 24 9.17 -16.07 -31.63
N LEU A 25 10.27 -16.73 -31.96
CA LEU A 25 10.74 -17.93 -31.24
C LEU A 25 10.93 -17.65 -29.74
N THR A 26 11.54 -16.50 -29.41
CA THR A 26 11.77 -16.06 -28.03
C THR A 26 10.46 -15.75 -27.30
N GLN A 27 9.51 -15.08 -27.95
CA GLN A 27 8.18 -14.81 -27.38
C GLN A 27 7.37 -16.09 -27.19
N SER A 28 7.51 -17.07 -28.08
CA SER A 28 6.88 -18.38 -27.94
C SER A 28 7.42 -19.13 -26.71
N GLY A 29 8.73 -19.08 -26.48
CA GLY A 29 9.36 -19.61 -25.27
C GLY A 29 8.88 -18.91 -24.00
N ALA A 30 8.84 -17.57 -24.00
CA ALA A 30 8.35 -16.79 -22.87
C ALA A 30 6.87 -17.07 -22.55
N ARG A 31 6.02 -17.18 -23.58
CA ARG A 31 4.61 -17.57 -23.43
C ARG A 31 4.47 -18.95 -22.81
N LEU A 32 5.22 -19.94 -23.29
CA LEU A 32 5.20 -21.29 -22.72
C LEU A 32 5.63 -21.27 -21.25
N PHE A 33 6.67 -20.51 -20.91
CA PHE A 33 7.12 -20.37 -19.53
C PHE A 33 6.04 -19.74 -18.64
N VAL A 34 5.53 -18.56 -19.02
CA VAL A 34 4.55 -17.81 -18.22
C VAL A 34 3.26 -18.61 -18.03
N THR A 35 2.77 -19.27 -19.08
CA THR A 35 1.55 -20.11 -18.97
C THR A 35 1.78 -21.33 -18.06
N ARG A 36 2.97 -21.95 -18.06
CA ARG A 36 3.30 -23.03 -17.11
C ARG A 36 3.44 -22.52 -15.68
N PHE A 37 4.07 -21.36 -15.51
CA PHE A 37 4.19 -20.68 -14.23
C PHE A 37 2.79 -20.40 -13.65
N LEU A 38 1.92 -19.72 -14.40
CA LEU A 38 0.54 -19.41 -13.98
C LEU A 38 -0.27 -20.66 -13.64
N ARG A 39 -0.11 -21.76 -14.39
CA ARG A 39 -0.81 -23.02 -14.12
C ARG A 39 -0.42 -23.65 -12.77
N GLN A 40 0.84 -23.49 -12.36
CA GLN A 40 1.30 -23.98 -11.07
C GLN A 40 1.01 -22.98 -9.94
N PHE A 41 1.01 -21.69 -10.28
CA PHE A 41 0.92 -20.62 -9.29
C PHE A 41 -0.52 -20.31 -8.89
N ILE A 42 -1.47 -20.30 -9.82
CA ILE A 42 -2.87 -20.01 -9.52
C ILE A 42 -3.51 -21.23 -8.86
N SER A 43 -3.70 -21.16 -7.54
CA SER A 43 -4.32 -22.23 -6.75
C SER A 43 -5.68 -21.87 -6.14
N ILE A 44 -6.07 -20.58 -6.17
CA ILE A 44 -7.38 -20.07 -5.76
C ILE A 44 -7.95 -19.19 -6.87
N GLY A 45 -9.27 -19.23 -7.08
CA GLY A 45 -9.94 -18.44 -8.12
C GLY A 45 -9.62 -18.88 -9.54
N CYS A 46 -9.86 -18.00 -10.50
CA CYS A 46 -9.71 -18.30 -11.91
C CYS A 46 -9.17 -17.10 -12.68
N VAL A 47 -8.08 -17.32 -13.43
CA VAL A 47 -7.51 -16.33 -14.35
C VAL A 47 -7.61 -16.89 -15.76
N THR A 48 -8.20 -16.13 -16.67
CA THR A 48 -8.24 -16.47 -18.09
C THR A 48 -7.43 -15.46 -18.88
N ILE A 49 -6.54 -15.96 -19.72
CA ILE A 49 -5.84 -15.19 -20.74
C ILE A 49 -6.60 -15.34 -22.06
N LEU A 50 -6.99 -14.20 -22.64
CA LEU A 50 -7.57 -14.07 -23.96
C LEU A 50 -6.56 -13.37 -24.87
N GLU A 51 -6.01 -14.10 -25.84
CA GLU A 51 -5.06 -13.57 -26.82
C GLU A 51 -5.78 -13.00 -28.05
N ASP A 52 -5.17 -11.99 -28.66
CA ASP A 52 -5.55 -11.55 -30.00
C ASP A 52 -5.46 -12.73 -30.99
N GLY A 53 -6.60 -13.01 -31.65
CA GLY A 53 -6.83 -14.22 -32.44
C GLY A 53 -7.79 -15.23 -31.79
N GLY A 54 -8.28 -14.96 -30.58
CA GLY A 54 -9.37 -15.72 -29.94
C GLY A 54 -8.91 -16.95 -29.15
N THR A 55 -7.59 -17.15 -28.98
CA THR A 55 -7.09 -18.22 -28.11
C THR A 55 -7.37 -17.88 -26.65
N MET A 56 -8.00 -18.80 -25.93
CA MET A 56 -8.29 -18.67 -24.51
C MET A 56 -7.55 -19.75 -23.72
N ILE A 57 -6.88 -19.32 -22.65
CA ILE A 57 -6.19 -20.21 -21.72
C ILE A 57 -6.66 -19.86 -20.31
N THR A 58 -7.28 -20.83 -19.64
CA THR A 58 -7.79 -20.64 -18.28
C THR A 58 -6.94 -21.41 -17.28
N PHE A 59 -6.62 -20.75 -16.17
CA PHE A 59 -5.91 -21.27 -15.01
C PHE A 59 -6.86 -21.15 -13.82
N GLY A 60 -7.14 -22.27 -13.15
CA GLY A 60 -8.11 -22.29 -12.07
C GLY A 60 -7.60 -23.08 -10.88
N GLY A 61 -7.91 -22.58 -9.69
CA GLY A 61 -7.71 -23.29 -8.44
C GLY A 61 -8.65 -24.47 -8.28
N ASN A 62 -8.34 -25.34 -7.30
CA ASN A 62 -9.12 -26.55 -7.05
C ASN A 62 -10.47 -26.28 -6.33
N ASP A 63 -10.68 -25.06 -5.83
CA ASP A 63 -11.92 -24.68 -5.14
C ASP A 63 -12.98 -24.15 -6.11
N SER A 64 -14.00 -24.97 -6.35
CA SER A 64 -15.15 -24.63 -7.20
C SER A 64 -16.04 -23.51 -6.64
N ASN A 65 -15.91 -23.15 -5.36
CA ASN A 65 -16.71 -22.11 -4.71
C ASN A 65 -16.05 -20.72 -4.76
N CYS A 66 -14.81 -20.61 -5.23
CA CYS A 66 -14.14 -19.31 -5.32
C CYS A 66 -14.71 -18.46 -6.47
N LEU A 67 -15.25 -17.28 -6.11
CA LEU A 67 -15.87 -16.35 -7.07
C LEU A 67 -14.87 -15.41 -7.75
N LEU A 68 -13.60 -15.41 -7.33
CA LEU A 68 -12.57 -14.54 -7.92
C LEU A 68 -12.27 -14.97 -9.35
N LYS A 69 -12.68 -14.13 -10.31
CA LYS A 69 -12.43 -14.33 -11.73
C LYS A 69 -11.77 -13.10 -12.31
N SER A 70 -10.68 -13.30 -13.04
CA SER A 70 -10.04 -12.26 -13.82
C SER A 70 -9.81 -12.73 -15.25
N ILE A 71 -10.14 -11.89 -16.23
CA ILE A 71 -9.94 -12.20 -17.65
C ILE A 71 -9.05 -11.11 -18.24
N LEU A 72 -7.81 -11.48 -18.55
CA LEU A 72 -6.81 -10.62 -19.17
C LEU A 72 -6.96 -10.74 -20.69
N LYS A 73 -7.11 -9.62 -21.37
CA LYS A 73 -7.00 -9.53 -22.82
C LYS A 73 -5.60 -9.05 -23.18
N ILE A 74 -4.82 -9.91 -23.85
CA ILE A 74 -3.44 -9.63 -24.24
C ILE A 74 -3.43 -8.99 -25.63
N HIS A 75 -2.96 -7.74 -25.70
CA HIS A 75 -2.86 -6.95 -26.94
C HIS A 75 -1.47 -7.05 -27.56
N SER A 76 -0.46 -7.45 -26.78
CA SER A 76 0.93 -7.46 -27.20
C SER A 76 1.68 -8.68 -26.64
N PRO A 77 2.45 -9.42 -27.47
CA PRO A 77 3.27 -10.53 -26.99
C PRO A 77 4.41 -10.08 -26.05
N GLN A 78 4.67 -8.77 -25.94
CA GLN A 78 5.60 -8.22 -24.95
C GLN A 78 5.16 -8.47 -23.51
N PHE A 79 3.86 -8.69 -23.28
CA PHE A 79 3.33 -9.14 -21.98
C PHE A 79 4.13 -10.35 -21.46
N TYR A 80 4.22 -11.41 -22.25
CA TYR A 80 4.92 -12.64 -21.84
C TYR A 80 6.40 -12.41 -21.63
N TRP A 81 7.03 -11.58 -22.46
CA TRP A 81 8.45 -11.30 -22.35
C TRP A 81 8.81 -10.53 -21.08
N LYS A 82 8.02 -9.51 -20.72
CA LYS A 82 8.22 -8.71 -19.51
C LYS A 82 8.05 -9.57 -18.25
N VAL A 83 6.94 -10.30 -18.15
CA VAL A 83 6.69 -11.21 -17.03
C VAL A 83 7.79 -12.27 -16.92
N HIS A 84 8.15 -12.91 -18.04
CA HIS A 84 9.23 -13.91 -18.07
C HIS A 84 10.58 -13.34 -17.61
N ILE A 85 11.00 -12.19 -18.12
CA ILE A 85 12.31 -11.61 -17.80
C ILE A 85 12.46 -11.34 -16.32
N HIS A 86 11.43 -10.77 -15.68
CA HIS A 86 11.48 -10.47 -14.27
C HIS A 86 11.58 -11.75 -13.43
N ILE A 87 10.70 -12.73 -13.70
CA ILE A 87 10.73 -14.03 -13.01
C ILE A 87 12.08 -14.74 -13.20
N PHE A 88 12.56 -14.82 -14.44
CA PHE A 88 13.78 -15.54 -14.80
C PHE A 88 15.04 -14.90 -14.17
N ARG A 89 15.14 -13.57 -14.17
CA ARG A 89 16.27 -12.85 -13.53
C ARG A 89 16.37 -13.18 -12.05
N THR A 90 15.23 -13.28 -11.36
CA THR A 90 15.18 -13.56 -9.93
C THR A 90 15.48 -15.01 -9.60
N MET A 91 14.91 -15.96 -10.34
CA MET A 91 15.27 -17.38 -10.19
C MET A 91 16.77 -17.62 -10.39
N ARG A 92 17.40 -16.93 -11.35
CA ARG A 92 18.85 -17.02 -11.59
C ARG A 92 19.70 -16.49 -10.44
N LYS A 93 19.26 -15.43 -9.75
CA LYS A 93 19.94 -14.86 -8.59
C LYS A 93 20.07 -15.89 -7.46
N TYR A 94 18.99 -16.62 -7.18
CA TYR A 94 18.92 -17.54 -6.03
C TYR A 94 19.60 -18.89 -6.24
N ASN A 95 19.65 -19.41 -7.46
CA ASN A 95 20.39 -20.64 -7.74
C ASN A 95 21.92 -20.49 -7.70
N SER A 96 22.44 -19.25 -7.59
CA SER A 96 23.87 -18.97 -7.58
C SER A 96 24.48 -18.79 -6.19
N HIS A 97 23.66 -18.68 -5.14
CA HIS A 97 24.11 -18.47 -3.76
C HIS A 97 23.44 -19.50 -2.85
N SER A 98 24.20 -20.48 -2.33
CA SER A 98 23.65 -21.61 -1.54
C SER A 98 23.19 -21.25 -0.13
N ILE A 99 22.95 -19.96 0.16
CA ILE A 99 22.70 -19.48 1.52
C ILE A 99 21.71 -18.32 1.47
N ALA A 100 20.41 -18.60 1.39
CA ALA A 100 19.35 -17.73 1.90
C ALA A 100 18.01 -18.48 1.92
N LYS A 101 17.26 -18.33 3.02
CA LYS A 101 15.86 -18.74 3.11
C LYS A 101 15.02 -17.99 2.05
N GLU A 102 14.21 -18.79 1.37
CA GLU A 102 13.07 -18.53 0.46
C GLU A 102 13.28 -17.69 -0.82
N PRO A 103 13.74 -18.32 -1.92
CA PRO A 103 13.72 -17.76 -3.28
C PRO A 103 12.34 -17.34 -3.79
N ALA A 104 11.27 -17.84 -3.17
CA ALA A 104 9.90 -17.75 -3.67
C ALA A 104 9.31 -16.35 -3.60
N SER A 105 9.46 -15.67 -2.45
CA SER A 105 8.96 -14.32 -2.19
C SER A 105 9.54 -13.28 -3.16
N GLN A 106 10.84 -13.34 -3.42
CA GLN A 106 11.48 -12.42 -4.36
C GLN A 106 11.06 -12.69 -5.80
N VAL A 107 10.93 -13.96 -6.19
CA VAL A 107 10.41 -14.32 -7.52
C VAL A 107 9.00 -13.76 -7.70
N MET A 108 8.16 -13.80 -6.66
CA MET A 108 6.82 -13.22 -6.67
C MET A 108 6.84 -11.69 -6.79
N THR A 109 7.66 -11.00 -5.99
CA THR A 109 7.81 -9.54 -6.05
C THR A 109 8.21 -9.07 -7.45
N GLU A 110 9.08 -9.83 -8.12
CA GLU A 110 9.55 -9.50 -9.46
C GLU A 110 8.52 -9.88 -10.53
N ALA A 111 7.78 -10.99 -10.34
CA ALA A 111 6.62 -11.30 -11.17
C ALA A 111 5.58 -10.16 -11.14
N ASP A 112 5.31 -9.62 -9.94
CA ASP A 112 4.41 -8.48 -9.74
C ASP A 112 4.90 -7.22 -10.45
N LEU A 113 6.21 -6.93 -10.41
CA LEU A 113 6.80 -5.83 -11.17
C LEU A 113 6.66 -6.04 -12.68
N GLY A 114 6.92 -7.24 -13.19
CA GLY A 114 6.75 -7.56 -14.60
C GLY A 114 5.30 -7.43 -15.07
N LEU A 115 4.34 -7.80 -14.21
CA LEU A 115 2.91 -7.62 -14.46
C LEU A 115 2.53 -6.13 -14.49
N ALA A 116 3.00 -5.35 -13.52
CA ALA A 116 2.79 -3.91 -13.48
C ALA A 116 3.36 -3.22 -14.72
N ASP A 117 4.60 -3.53 -15.10
CA ASP A 117 5.27 -2.99 -16.30
C ASP A 117 4.48 -3.28 -17.58
N ALA A 118 3.97 -4.51 -17.72
CA ALA A 118 3.17 -4.90 -18.87
C ALA A 118 1.83 -4.14 -18.90
N TYR A 119 1.18 -3.96 -17.75
CA TYR A 119 -0.07 -3.20 -17.67
C TYR A 119 0.13 -1.71 -17.96
N ILE A 120 1.13 -1.10 -17.32
CA ILE A 120 1.50 0.32 -17.53
C ILE A 120 1.87 0.58 -18.98
N SER A 121 2.45 -0.40 -19.67
CA SER A 121 2.77 -0.29 -21.10
C SER A 121 1.58 -0.50 -22.03
N GLY A 122 0.43 -0.93 -21.50
CA GLY A 122 -0.76 -1.26 -22.29
C GLY A 122 -0.67 -2.60 -23.03
N ASP A 123 0.22 -3.52 -22.61
CA ASP A 123 0.39 -4.82 -23.28
C ASP A 123 -0.81 -5.75 -23.05
N PHE A 124 -1.59 -5.49 -22.01
CA PHE A 124 -2.85 -6.18 -21.74
C PHE A 124 -3.85 -5.26 -21.02
N SER A 125 -5.11 -5.66 -21.05
CA SER A 125 -6.20 -5.04 -20.26
C SER A 125 -7.10 -6.10 -19.65
N PHE A 126 -8.14 -5.69 -18.94
CA PHE A 126 -9.14 -6.61 -18.40
C PHE A 126 -10.46 -6.52 -19.15
N VAL A 127 -11.17 -7.65 -19.25
CA VAL A 127 -12.56 -7.67 -19.75
C VAL A 127 -13.48 -6.98 -18.75
N ASP A 128 -13.37 -7.34 -17.48
CA ASP A 128 -13.98 -6.58 -16.39
C ASP A 128 -13.08 -5.39 -16.05
N LYS A 129 -13.50 -4.21 -16.49
CA LYS A 129 -12.76 -2.96 -16.28
C LYS A 129 -12.82 -2.45 -14.85
N ASP A 130 -13.70 -2.96 -14.00
CA ASP A 130 -13.83 -2.49 -12.62
C ASP A 130 -13.11 -3.40 -11.64
N LEU A 131 -13.34 -4.71 -11.73
CA LEU A 131 -12.82 -5.68 -10.76
C LEU A 131 -11.72 -6.59 -11.32
N GLY A 132 -11.44 -6.55 -12.63
CA GLY A 132 -10.50 -7.48 -13.25
C GLY A 132 -9.09 -7.45 -12.65
N MET A 133 -8.53 -6.25 -12.48
CA MET A 133 -7.22 -6.05 -11.86
C MET A 133 -7.23 -6.46 -10.39
N LEU A 134 -8.19 -5.93 -9.62
CA LEU A 134 -8.36 -6.24 -8.21
C LEU A 134 -8.42 -7.76 -7.98
N ASN A 135 -9.25 -8.47 -8.76
CA ASN A 135 -9.40 -9.92 -8.67
C ASN A 135 -8.11 -10.67 -9.03
N LEU A 136 -7.35 -10.19 -10.03
CA LEU A 136 -6.06 -10.79 -10.39
C LEU A 136 -5.08 -10.72 -9.20
N ILE A 137 -4.98 -9.55 -8.57
CA ILE A 137 -4.07 -9.32 -7.44
C ILE A 137 -4.53 -10.12 -6.21
N MET A 138 -5.83 -10.21 -5.96
CA MET A 138 -6.37 -11.02 -4.86
C MET A 138 -6.12 -12.52 -5.05
N VAL A 139 -6.22 -13.02 -6.29
CA VAL A 139 -5.84 -14.40 -6.63
C VAL A 139 -4.35 -14.65 -6.36
N ASN A 140 -3.51 -13.65 -6.58
CA ASN A 140 -2.06 -13.71 -6.35
C ASN A 140 -1.68 -13.63 -4.85
N ASN A 141 -2.34 -12.77 -4.08
CA ASN A 141 -2.00 -12.47 -2.68
C ASN A 141 -2.40 -13.56 -1.66
N MET A 142 -3.31 -14.47 -2.01
CA MET A 142 -3.90 -15.43 -1.06
C MET A 142 -3.16 -16.78 -0.96
N LEU A 143 -1.90 -16.86 -1.42
CA LEU A 143 -1.27 -18.14 -1.69
C LEU A 143 0.02 -18.38 -0.90
N THR A 144 0.10 -19.57 -0.30
CA THR A 144 1.32 -20.15 0.25
C THR A 144 2.09 -20.85 -0.88
N PHE A 145 3.34 -20.48 -1.10
CA PHE A 145 4.19 -21.13 -2.10
C PHE A 145 4.52 -22.56 -1.65
N SER A 146 3.91 -23.58 -2.28
CA SER A 146 4.44 -24.94 -2.22
C SER A 146 5.55 -25.10 -3.26
N SER A 147 6.59 -25.84 -2.89
CA SER A 147 7.88 -25.93 -3.57
C SER A 147 7.79 -26.08 -5.10
N PHE A 148 8.22 -25.04 -5.81
CA PHE A 148 8.51 -25.12 -7.24
C PHE A 148 9.67 -26.11 -7.46
N LEU A 149 9.33 -27.36 -7.77
CA LEU A 149 10.29 -28.39 -8.18
C LEU A 149 10.86 -28.00 -9.54
N MET A 150 12.04 -27.39 -9.49
CA MET A 150 12.87 -27.03 -10.64
C MET A 150 13.42 -28.30 -11.32
N GLY A 151 12.58 -28.94 -12.13
CA GLY A 151 12.99 -29.96 -13.08
C GLY A 151 13.35 -29.35 -14.44
N TRP A 152 14.64 -29.41 -14.79
CA TRP A 152 15.19 -29.45 -16.16
C TRP A 152 15.24 -28.16 -17.01
N TRP A 153 15.81 -27.05 -16.53
CA TRP A 153 16.22 -25.96 -17.45
C TRP A 153 17.51 -25.25 -17.00
N THR A 154 18.65 -25.85 -17.29
CA THR A 154 19.99 -25.23 -17.41
C THR A 154 20.74 -26.02 -18.49
N PRO A 155 21.42 -25.39 -19.49
CA PRO A 155 22.35 -24.27 -19.30
C PRO A 155 22.38 -23.20 -20.43
N MET A 156 22.34 -21.91 -20.07
CA MET A 156 23.01 -20.87 -20.86
C MET A 156 23.34 -19.68 -19.92
N PHE A 157 24.57 -19.66 -19.40
CA PHE A 157 25.05 -18.65 -18.46
C PHE A 157 26.12 -17.79 -19.11
N LEU A 158 25.90 -16.48 -19.19
CA LEU A 158 26.81 -15.40 -18.78
C LEU A 158 26.01 -14.07 -18.78
N THR A 159 26.51 -13.03 -18.12
CA THR A 159 25.90 -11.69 -17.91
C THR A 159 24.65 -11.58 -17.01
N ALA A 160 24.81 -11.47 -15.67
CA ALA A 160 23.75 -10.91 -14.77
C ALA A 160 24.21 -10.48 -13.35
N SER A 161 25.49 -10.27 -13.06
CA SER A 161 25.96 -9.88 -11.71
C SER A 161 25.72 -8.41 -11.33
N LEU A 162 25.32 -7.55 -12.28
CA LEU A 162 25.20 -6.10 -12.07
C LEU A 162 23.83 -5.63 -11.52
N ALA A 163 22.78 -6.44 -11.67
CA ALA A 163 21.41 -6.02 -11.33
C ALA A 163 21.10 -6.07 -9.82
N SER A 164 21.60 -7.07 -9.08
CA SER A 164 21.37 -7.21 -7.62
C SER A 164 22.01 -6.08 -6.82
N VAL A 165 23.22 -5.68 -7.21
CA VAL A 165 23.93 -4.53 -6.65
C VAL A 165 23.15 -3.25 -6.91
N LYS A 166 22.56 -3.09 -8.11
CA LYS A 166 21.74 -1.91 -8.44
C LYS A 166 20.53 -1.76 -7.53
N HIS A 167 19.76 -2.81 -7.25
CA HIS A 167 18.56 -2.70 -6.39
C HIS A 167 18.92 -2.50 -4.91
N PHE A 168 19.96 -3.18 -4.41
CA PHE A 168 20.46 -2.95 -3.05
C PHE A 168 20.98 -1.51 -2.88
N LEU A 169 21.82 -1.03 -3.81
CA LEU A 169 22.28 0.36 -3.81
C LEU A 169 21.11 1.35 -3.95
N LYS A 170 20.09 1.03 -4.76
CA LYS A 170 18.90 1.86 -4.91
C LYS A 170 18.08 1.92 -3.61
N HIS A 171 17.91 0.79 -2.93
CA HIS A 171 17.23 0.70 -1.63
C HIS A 171 17.96 1.53 -0.57
N VAL A 172 19.29 1.34 -0.41
CA VAL A 172 20.12 2.14 0.50
C VAL A 172 20.08 3.63 0.14
N SER A 173 20.16 3.98 -1.14
CA SER A 173 20.11 5.38 -1.60
C SER A 173 18.75 6.06 -1.36
N ARG A 174 17.69 5.28 -1.09
CA ARG A 174 16.34 5.76 -0.83
C ARG A 174 16.01 5.80 0.68
N GLN A 175 16.94 5.43 1.57
CA GLN A 175 16.73 5.55 3.03
C GLN A 175 16.38 6.98 3.43
N ASN A 176 15.45 7.13 4.37
CA ASN A 176 14.88 8.43 4.79
C ASN A 176 15.77 9.20 5.77
N THR A 177 17.06 9.34 5.46
CA THR A 177 17.91 10.39 6.09
C THR A 177 17.27 11.77 5.90
N LEU A 178 17.61 12.77 6.72
CA LEU A 178 17.02 14.12 6.66
C LEU A 178 16.88 14.68 5.24
N THR A 179 17.98 14.72 4.48
CA THR A 179 17.98 15.25 3.11
C THR A 179 17.20 14.37 2.14
N GLN A 180 17.26 13.04 2.32
CA GLN A 180 16.65 12.10 1.39
C GLN A 180 15.15 11.94 1.62
N ALA A 181 14.67 12.02 2.87
CA ALA A 181 13.25 12.05 3.21
C ALA A 181 12.54 13.17 2.45
N ARG A 182 13.10 14.39 2.46
CA ARG A 182 12.58 15.51 1.67
C ARG A 182 12.48 15.18 0.17
N ARG A 183 13.52 14.58 -0.42
CA ARG A 183 13.53 14.20 -1.85
C ARG A 183 12.48 13.14 -2.16
N ASN A 184 12.30 12.17 -1.27
CA ASN A 184 11.33 11.10 -1.41
C ASN A 184 9.90 11.65 -1.34
N ILE A 185 9.60 12.49 -0.35
CA ILE A 185 8.29 13.15 -0.20
C ILE A 185 8.00 14.04 -1.42
N SER A 186 8.93 14.91 -1.81
CA SER A 186 8.73 15.84 -2.94
C SER A 186 8.39 15.11 -4.25
N ARG A 187 9.02 13.96 -4.52
CA ARG A 187 8.75 13.18 -5.76
C ARG A 187 7.30 12.72 -5.92
N HIS A 188 6.58 12.50 -4.82
CA HIS A 188 5.18 12.06 -4.85
C HIS A 188 4.22 13.23 -4.61
N TYR A 189 4.47 14.01 -3.55
CA TYR A 189 3.52 15.00 -3.06
C TYR A 189 3.63 16.35 -3.77
N ASP A 190 4.74 16.64 -4.46
CA ASP A 190 4.89 17.87 -5.27
C ASP A 190 4.53 17.65 -6.76
N LEU A 191 3.83 16.57 -7.11
CA LEU A 191 3.41 16.30 -8.50
C LEU A 191 2.50 17.41 -9.06
N SER A 192 1.33 17.63 -8.46
CA SER A 192 0.41 18.73 -8.78
C SER A 192 -0.79 18.68 -7.83
N ASN A 193 -1.13 19.81 -7.21
CA ASN A 193 -2.32 19.90 -6.36
C ASN A 193 -3.60 19.72 -7.19
N GLU A 194 -3.60 20.20 -8.44
CA GLU A 194 -4.68 20.04 -9.40
C GLU A 194 -4.92 18.55 -9.69
N LEU A 195 -3.87 17.78 -9.98
CA LEU A 195 -3.96 16.32 -10.15
C LEU A 195 -4.59 15.65 -8.92
N PHE A 196 -4.06 15.97 -7.73
CA PHE A 196 -4.52 15.41 -6.46
C PHE A 196 -6.01 15.70 -6.22
N SER A 197 -6.48 16.90 -6.57
CA SER A 197 -7.89 17.30 -6.47
C SER A 197 -8.84 16.54 -7.42
N LEU A 198 -8.32 15.97 -8.52
CA LEU A 198 -9.14 15.26 -9.50
C LEU A 198 -9.58 13.87 -9.03
N PHE A 199 -8.94 13.30 -8.01
CA PHE A 199 -9.35 12.01 -7.46
C PHE A 199 -9.66 12.02 -5.97
N MET A 200 -9.13 12.96 -5.19
CA MET A 200 -9.53 13.15 -3.80
C MET A 200 -10.89 13.86 -3.69
N ASP A 201 -11.41 13.97 -2.47
CA ASP A 201 -12.52 14.86 -2.16
C ASP A 201 -12.03 16.29 -1.86
N ASP A 202 -12.96 17.23 -1.69
CA ASP A 202 -12.66 18.66 -1.48
C ASP A 202 -11.80 18.93 -0.24
N THR A 203 -11.72 18.01 0.71
CA THR A 203 -10.82 18.16 1.86
C THR A 203 -9.35 17.98 1.49
N MET A 204 -9.04 17.45 0.30
CA MET A 204 -7.67 17.08 -0.10
C MET A 204 -7.01 16.11 0.90
N SER A 205 -7.79 15.16 1.43
CA SER A 205 -7.32 14.14 2.37
C SER A 205 -6.75 12.93 1.63
N TYR A 206 -5.42 12.81 1.57
CA TYR A 206 -4.74 11.64 1.00
C TYR A 206 -4.41 10.59 2.08
N SER A 207 -5.44 10.10 2.76
CA SER A 207 -5.36 9.02 3.74
C SER A 207 -6.67 8.24 3.82
N SER A 208 -6.68 7.10 4.51
CA SER A 208 -7.92 6.32 4.70
C SER A 208 -9.04 7.18 5.30
N ALA A 209 -10.22 7.12 4.68
CA ALA A 209 -11.46 7.62 5.28
C ALA A 209 -12.03 6.59 6.28
N VAL A 210 -13.12 6.95 7.00
CA VAL A 210 -13.89 6.01 7.83
C VAL A 210 -15.36 6.08 7.44
N PHE A 211 -15.89 4.98 6.89
CA PHE A 211 -17.23 4.88 6.34
C PHE A 211 -18.22 4.33 7.37
N LYS A 212 -19.42 4.91 7.46
CA LYS A 212 -20.53 4.31 8.22
C LYS A 212 -21.30 3.29 7.38
N ALA A 213 -21.32 3.49 6.06
CA ALA A 213 -21.97 2.61 5.10
C ALA A 213 -21.18 2.59 3.78
N GLU A 214 -21.26 1.48 3.04
CA GLU A 214 -20.47 1.28 1.82
C GLU A 214 -20.72 2.32 0.72
N TYR A 215 -21.92 2.91 0.67
CA TYR A 215 -22.34 3.86 -0.37
C TYR A 215 -22.16 5.33 0.02
N GLU A 216 -21.58 5.60 1.18
CA GLU A 216 -21.44 6.97 1.68
C GLU A 216 -20.43 7.78 0.85
N ASP A 217 -20.68 9.09 0.74
CA ASP A 217 -19.78 9.98 0.02
C ASP A 217 -18.38 10.04 0.67
N LEU A 218 -17.35 10.20 -0.16
CA LEU A 218 -15.96 10.23 0.28
C LEU A 218 -15.70 11.37 1.28
N LYS A 219 -16.23 12.56 1.02
CA LYS A 219 -16.03 13.73 1.88
C LYS A 219 -16.62 13.50 3.26
N THR A 220 -17.83 12.95 3.32
CA THR A 220 -18.48 12.58 4.59
C THR A 220 -17.64 11.59 5.39
N ALA A 221 -17.10 10.56 4.72
CA ALA A 221 -16.24 9.57 5.37
C ALA A 221 -14.88 10.15 5.82
N GLN A 222 -14.31 11.10 5.07
CA GLN A 222 -13.08 11.80 5.45
C GLN A 222 -13.30 12.71 6.67
N MET A 223 -14.41 13.47 6.67
CA MET A 223 -14.77 14.31 7.82
C MET A 223 -15.06 13.49 9.08
N ARG A 224 -15.58 12.26 8.93
CA ARG A 224 -15.70 11.33 10.05
C ARG A 224 -14.35 10.89 10.58
N LYS A 225 -13.42 10.49 9.71
CA LYS A 225 -12.05 10.16 10.12
C LYS A 225 -11.39 11.31 10.86
N ILE A 226 -11.52 12.55 10.36
CA ILE A 226 -11.03 13.76 11.03
C ILE A 226 -11.66 13.91 12.42
N THR A 227 -12.98 13.74 12.52
CA THR A 227 -13.71 13.79 13.80
C THR A 227 -13.17 12.77 14.81
N LEU A 228 -12.97 11.52 14.38
CA LEU A 228 -12.45 10.45 15.24
C LEU A 228 -11.03 10.76 15.73
N LEU A 229 -10.16 11.33 14.88
CA LEU A 229 -8.82 11.76 15.30
C LEU A 229 -8.87 12.85 16.37
N ILE A 230 -9.76 13.85 16.20
CA ILE A 230 -9.96 14.93 17.16
C ILE A 230 -10.46 14.38 18.51
N GLU A 231 -11.44 13.47 18.47
CA GLU A 231 -12.03 12.85 19.66
C GLU A 231 -11.01 11.97 20.40
N LYS A 232 -10.26 11.12 19.68
CA LYS A 232 -9.20 10.29 20.26
C LYS A 232 -8.13 11.18 20.91
N ALA A 233 -7.79 12.30 20.29
CA ALA A 233 -6.84 13.27 20.81
C ALA A 233 -7.39 14.08 22.01
N ARG A 234 -8.71 14.15 22.23
CA ARG A 234 -9.31 14.98 23.31
C ARG A 234 -8.78 16.42 23.28
N ILE A 235 -8.91 17.06 22.13
CA ILE A 235 -8.44 18.44 21.92
C ILE A 235 -9.42 19.41 22.58
N GLU A 236 -8.87 20.45 23.21
CA GLU A 236 -9.61 21.48 23.96
C GLU A 236 -9.01 22.84 23.60
N LYS A 237 -9.73 23.92 23.90
CA LYS A 237 -9.40 25.28 23.47
C LYS A 237 -8.03 25.80 23.92
N ASN A 238 -7.55 25.35 25.07
CA ASN A 238 -6.29 25.78 25.66
C ASN A 238 -5.09 24.94 25.21
N HIS A 239 -5.30 23.87 24.43
CA HIS A 239 -4.21 23.02 23.98
C HIS A 239 -3.41 23.64 22.83
N GLU A 240 -2.12 23.30 22.79
CA GLU A 240 -1.26 23.46 21.61
C GLU A 240 -1.10 22.10 20.91
N VAL A 241 -1.55 22.03 19.66
CA VAL A 241 -1.59 20.79 18.87
C VAL A 241 -0.47 20.80 17.82
N LEU A 242 0.28 19.70 17.71
CA LEU A 242 1.23 19.44 16.63
C LEU A 242 0.67 18.36 15.69
N GLU A 243 0.73 18.61 14.39
CA GLU A 243 0.50 17.61 13.34
C GLU A 243 1.79 17.33 12.59
N ILE A 244 2.24 16.08 12.63
CA ILE A 244 3.43 15.62 11.90
C ILE A 244 2.97 15.02 10.57
N GLY A 245 3.28 15.70 9.47
CA GLY A 245 2.78 15.35 8.14
C GLY A 245 1.39 15.96 7.88
N CYS A 246 1.27 17.29 7.94
CA CYS A 246 -0.02 17.99 7.92
C CYS A 246 -0.78 17.99 6.58
N GLY A 247 -0.19 17.39 5.54
CA GLY A 247 -0.79 17.33 4.21
C GLY A 247 -1.26 18.69 3.71
N TRP A 248 -2.49 18.74 3.18
CA TRP A 248 -3.12 19.95 2.65
C TRP A 248 -3.90 20.76 3.71
N GLY A 249 -3.72 20.46 5.01
CA GLY A 249 -4.20 21.30 6.12
C GLY A 249 -5.64 21.08 6.58
N ALA A 250 -6.36 20.07 6.05
CA ALA A 250 -7.76 19.83 6.41
C ALA A 250 -7.98 19.55 7.90
N LEU A 251 -7.10 18.75 8.51
CA LEU A 251 -7.19 18.44 9.95
C LEU A 251 -6.98 19.71 10.80
N ALA A 252 -5.97 20.53 10.46
CA ALA A 252 -5.70 21.78 11.15
C ALA A 252 -6.91 22.72 11.16
N ILE A 253 -7.51 22.94 9.99
CA ILE A 253 -8.68 23.82 9.83
C ILE A 253 -9.84 23.30 10.67
N GLU A 254 -10.14 22.00 10.60
CA GLU A 254 -11.28 21.42 11.34
C GLU A 254 -11.06 21.43 12.85
N VAL A 255 -9.86 21.13 13.32
CA VAL A 255 -9.48 21.16 14.74
C VAL A 255 -9.71 22.57 15.30
N VAL A 256 -9.17 23.59 14.65
CA VAL A 256 -9.25 24.97 15.14
C VAL A 256 -10.68 25.51 15.03
N LYS A 257 -11.42 25.21 13.95
CA LYS A 257 -12.84 25.61 13.85
C LYS A 257 -13.69 25.05 14.99
N ARG A 258 -13.43 23.81 15.43
CA ARG A 258 -14.20 23.18 16.51
C ARG A 258 -13.80 23.62 17.91
N THR A 259 -12.52 23.88 18.13
CA THR A 259 -11.96 24.01 19.49
C THR A 259 -11.40 25.40 19.79
N GLY A 260 -10.95 26.15 18.78
CA GLY A 260 -10.24 27.41 18.93
C GLY A 260 -8.83 27.27 19.51
N CYS A 261 -8.28 26.05 19.53
CA CYS A 261 -6.94 25.78 20.04
C CYS A 261 -5.85 26.38 19.14
N LYS A 262 -4.59 26.32 19.58
CA LYS A 262 -3.45 26.62 18.70
C LYS A 262 -3.03 25.36 17.95
N TYR A 263 -2.58 25.52 16.72
CA TYR A 263 -2.21 24.42 15.86
C TYR A 263 -0.91 24.69 15.12
N THR A 264 0.01 23.74 15.15
CA THR A 264 1.21 23.71 14.31
C THR A 264 1.19 22.48 13.43
N GLY A 265 1.19 22.64 12.11
CA GLY A 265 1.38 21.53 11.17
C GLY A 265 2.76 21.59 10.53
N ILE A 266 3.41 20.43 10.37
CA ILE A 266 4.69 20.34 9.65
C ILE A 266 4.59 19.43 8.43
N THR A 267 5.26 19.81 7.35
CA THR A 267 5.37 19.00 6.12
C THR A 267 6.73 19.17 5.46
N LEU A 268 7.10 18.19 4.62
CA LEU A 268 8.28 18.21 3.75
C LEU A 268 7.92 18.47 2.27
N SER A 269 6.65 18.74 1.95
CA SER A 269 6.19 19.13 0.61
C SER A 269 5.92 20.63 0.55
N ILE A 270 6.50 21.30 -0.45
CA ILE A 270 6.29 22.73 -0.68
C ILE A 270 4.88 22.96 -1.25
N GLN A 271 4.38 22.05 -2.09
CA GLN A 271 3.05 22.18 -2.69
C GLN A 271 1.94 22.02 -1.65
N GLN A 272 2.09 21.08 -0.72
CA GLN A 272 1.19 20.92 0.44
C GLN A 272 1.21 22.16 1.33
N LEU A 273 2.39 22.66 1.68
CA LEU A 273 2.53 23.84 2.53
C LEU A 273 1.80 25.06 1.93
N LYS A 274 2.09 25.38 0.66
CA LYS A 274 1.46 26.51 -0.03
C LYS A 274 -0.06 26.40 -0.09
N TYR A 275 -0.57 25.19 -0.35
CA TYR A 275 -2.00 24.96 -0.40
C TYR A 275 -2.65 25.12 0.97
N ALA A 276 -2.03 24.51 2.00
CA ALA A 276 -2.54 24.56 3.37
C ALA A 276 -2.58 26.00 3.90
N GLU A 277 -1.52 26.79 3.67
CA GLU A 277 -1.46 28.22 4.03
C GLU A 277 -2.56 29.02 3.33
N ALA A 278 -2.76 28.80 2.02
CA ALA A 278 -3.82 29.47 1.27
C ALA A 278 -5.23 29.13 1.82
N LYS A 279 -5.47 27.86 2.19
CA LYS A 279 -6.76 27.43 2.75
C LYS A 279 -7.00 27.95 4.16
N VAL A 280 -5.97 28.07 4.98
CA VAL A 280 -6.07 28.69 6.31
C VAL A 280 -6.38 30.18 6.20
N LYS A 281 -5.77 30.88 5.24
CA LYS A 281 -6.10 32.28 4.95
C LYS A 281 -7.52 32.46 4.47
N GLU A 282 -7.99 31.61 3.54
CA GLU A 282 -9.39 31.59 3.07
C GLU A 282 -10.38 31.35 4.23
N ALA A 283 -9.98 30.56 5.23
CA ALA A 283 -10.78 30.28 6.41
C ALA A 283 -10.64 31.33 7.54
N GLU A 284 -9.78 32.35 7.37
CA GLU A 284 -9.48 33.39 8.36
C GLU A 284 -8.95 32.84 9.72
N LEU A 285 -8.07 31.82 9.67
CA LEU A 285 -7.53 31.14 10.85
C LEU A 285 -6.01 31.32 11.06
N GLU A 286 -5.41 32.30 10.39
CA GLU A 286 -3.96 32.55 10.40
C GLU A 286 -3.41 32.92 11.80
N ASP A 287 -4.27 33.39 12.71
CA ASP A 287 -3.89 33.72 14.11
C ASP A 287 -3.73 32.47 14.99
N ARG A 288 -4.27 31.32 14.56
CA ARG A 288 -4.30 30.07 15.34
C ARG A 288 -3.51 28.93 14.70
N ILE A 289 -3.39 28.92 13.38
CA ILE A 289 -2.73 27.84 12.63
C ILE A 289 -1.41 28.34 12.06
N THR A 290 -0.33 27.63 12.38
CA THR A 290 0.99 27.84 11.77
C THR A 290 1.41 26.58 11.03
N PHE A 291 1.79 26.71 9.76
CA PHE A 291 2.44 25.62 9.03
C PHE A 291 3.94 25.87 8.88
N LYS A 292 4.74 24.80 8.92
CA LYS A 292 6.20 24.88 8.75
C LYS A 292 6.70 23.84 7.76
N PHE A 293 7.58 24.29 6.86
CA PHE A 293 8.43 23.39 6.09
C PHE A 293 9.54 22.84 7.00
N CYS A 294 9.29 21.72 7.67
CA CYS A 294 10.13 21.24 8.76
C CYS A 294 10.12 19.71 8.84
N ASP A 295 11.30 19.11 9.04
CA ASP A 295 11.40 17.70 9.43
C ASP A 295 11.14 17.56 10.94
N TYR A 296 10.41 16.53 11.35
CA TYR A 296 10.10 16.29 12.76
C TYR A 296 11.35 16.17 13.65
N ARG A 297 12.48 15.71 13.09
CA ARG A 297 13.78 15.58 13.78
C ARG A 297 14.42 16.93 14.10
N GLN A 298 13.90 18.02 13.53
CA GLN A 298 14.41 19.38 13.74
C GLN A 298 13.52 20.18 14.70
N LEU A 299 12.46 19.58 15.25
CA LEU A 299 11.64 20.23 16.26
C LEU A 299 12.46 20.44 17.54
N SER A 300 12.36 21.65 18.11
CA SER A 300 12.99 21.97 19.39
C SER A 300 12.18 21.38 20.54
N ASP A 301 12.87 20.75 21.48
CA ASP A 301 12.31 20.23 22.73
C ASP A 301 12.02 21.30 23.80
N ALA A 302 12.43 22.56 23.55
CA ALA A 302 12.12 23.71 24.39
C ALA A 302 10.62 24.07 24.36
N HIS A 303 9.92 23.66 23.31
CA HIS A 303 8.48 23.86 23.15
C HIS A 303 7.75 22.52 23.25
N LYS A 304 6.66 22.49 24.04
CA LYS A 304 5.88 21.27 24.29
C LYS A 304 4.48 21.43 23.73
N TYR A 305 3.98 20.36 23.14
CA TYR A 305 2.62 20.27 22.63
C TYR A 305 1.77 19.38 23.53
N ASP A 306 0.55 19.80 23.80
CA ASP A 306 -0.40 19.01 24.59
C ASP A 306 -0.91 17.81 23.80
N ARG A 307 -0.97 17.95 22.47
CA ARG A 307 -1.50 16.93 21.57
C ARG A 307 -0.60 16.79 20.35
N ILE A 308 -0.29 15.56 19.98
CA ILE A 308 0.42 15.25 18.74
C ILE A 308 -0.47 14.33 17.91
N ILE A 309 -0.66 14.64 16.62
CA ILE A 309 -1.32 13.77 15.65
C ILE A 309 -0.36 13.46 14.51
N ALA A 310 -0.26 12.19 14.12
CA ALA A 310 0.45 11.75 12.91
C ALA A 310 -0.47 10.82 12.10
N CYS A 311 -0.94 11.27 10.94
CA CYS A 311 -1.86 10.49 10.10
C CYS A 311 -1.14 10.01 8.84
N GLU A 312 -0.91 8.70 8.74
CA GLU A 312 -0.26 8.02 7.60
C GLU A 312 1.09 8.66 7.23
N MET A 313 1.88 8.96 8.26
CA MET A 313 3.19 9.59 8.16
C MET A 313 4.33 8.59 8.42
N ILE A 314 4.15 7.63 9.34
CA ILE A 314 5.22 6.72 9.79
C ILE A 314 5.74 5.83 8.64
N GLU A 315 4.92 5.58 7.62
CA GLU A 315 5.25 4.87 6.39
C GLU A 315 6.41 5.53 5.62
N ALA A 316 6.65 6.83 5.84
CA ALA A 316 7.75 7.60 5.26
C ALA A 316 8.96 7.76 6.19
N VAL A 317 8.94 7.17 7.39
CA VAL A 317 10.05 7.27 8.36
C VAL A 317 11.16 6.28 8.01
N GLY A 318 10.83 5.05 7.64
CA GLY A 318 11.80 3.99 7.39
C GLY A 318 12.20 3.20 8.64
N HIS A 319 12.46 1.90 8.46
CA HIS A 319 12.73 0.94 9.53
C HIS A 319 13.79 1.40 10.53
N GLU A 320 14.86 2.01 10.03
CA GLU A 320 16.04 2.42 10.79
C GLU A 320 15.78 3.63 11.70
N PHE A 321 14.66 4.34 11.50
CA PHE A 321 14.38 5.61 12.15
C PHE A 321 13.14 5.60 13.04
N TYR A 322 12.47 4.45 13.24
CA TYR A 322 11.28 4.37 14.10
C TYR A 322 11.58 4.76 15.55
N GLU A 323 12.68 4.29 16.14
CA GLU A 323 13.10 4.70 17.49
C GLU A 323 13.33 6.21 17.58
N THR A 324 14.01 6.78 16.57
CA THR A 324 14.23 8.23 16.50
C THR A 324 12.93 8.99 16.38
N PHE A 325 11.98 8.51 15.57
CA PHE A 325 10.65 9.11 15.44
C PHE A 325 9.93 9.22 16.78
N PHE A 326 9.81 8.11 17.52
CA PHE A 326 9.14 8.14 18.81
C PHE A 326 9.91 8.95 19.85
N THR A 327 11.24 8.90 19.85
CA THR A 327 12.08 9.75 20.73
C THR A 327 11.82 11.24 20.46
N CYS A 328 11.73 11.66 19.20
CA CYS A 328 11.41 13.05 18.85
C CYS A 328 9.99 13.43 19.30
N CYS A 329 9.00 12.55 19.10
CA CYS A 329 7.63 12.78 19.56
C CYS A 329 7.56 12.94 21.09
N GLU A 330 8.19 12.03 21.84
CA GLU A 330 8.28 12.10 23.31
C GLU A 330 8.99 13.39 23.77
N ALA A 331 10.05 13.80 23.08
CA ALA A 331 10.80 15.01 23.40
C ALA A 331 10.00 16.30 23.22
N VAL A 332 8.92 16.33 22.43
CA VAL A 332 8.08 17.53 22.25
C VAL A 332 6.67 17.38 22.83
N LEU A 333 6.34 16.23 23.40
CA LEU A 333 5.05 16.00 24.05
C LEU A 333 5.06 16.54 25.50
N ALA A 334 3.98 17.21 25.89
CA ALA A 334 3.77 17.65 27.27
C ALA A 334 3.60 16.45 28.22
N LYS A 335 3.76 16.70 29.53
CA LYS A 335 3.75 15.65 30.58
C LYS A 335 2.47 14.79 30.56
N ASP A 336 1.31 15.42 30.34
CA ASP A 336 0.00 14.75 30.25
C ASP A 336 -0.52 14.74 28.80
N GLY A 337 0.41 14.80 27.84
CA GLY A 337 0.10 14.91 26.44
C GLY A 337 -0.48 13.62 25.87
N ILE A 338 -1.29 13.77 24.82
CA ILE A 338 -1.87 12.64 24.07
C ILE A 338 -1.25 12.61 22.68
N PHE A 339 -0.72 11.46 22.29
CA PHE A 339 -0.29 11.17 20.94
C PHE A 339 -1.30 10.24 20.25
N VAL A 340 -1.76 10.65 19.07
CA VAL A 340 -2.65 9.85 18.21
C VAL A 340 -1.96 9.61 16.88
N MET A 341 -1.97 8.35 16.44
CA MET A 341 -1.36 7.95 15.19
C MET A 341 -2.32 7.12 14.37
N GLN A 342 -2.48 7.45 13.08
CA GLN A 342 -3.06 6.56 12.09
C GLN A 342 -1.94 6.06 11.18
N PHE A 343 -1.90 4.76 10.87
CA PHE A 343 -0.85 4.23 9.99
C PHE A 343 -1.28 2.94 9.29
N THR A 344 -0.81 2.78 8.06
CA THR A 344 -0.84 1.52 7.32
C THR A 344 0.26 0.60 7.83
N ALA A 345 -0.06 -0.67 7.96
CA ALA A 345 0.86 -1.69 8.43
C ALA A 345 0.74 -2.98 7.61
N VAL A 346 1.80 -3.77 7.64
CA VAL A 346 1.77 -5.17 7.20
C VAL A 346 1.61 -6.10 8.41
N PRO A 347 1.00 -7.29 8.23
CA PRO A 347 1.09 -8.37 9.21
C PRO A 347 2.53 -8.64 9.64
N GLU A 348 2.73 -9.06 10.88
CA GLU A 348 4.07 -9.29 11.45
C GLU A 348 4.84 -10.33 10.65
N GLU A 349 4.15 -11.37 10.18
CA GLU A 349 4.74 -12.47 9.42
C GLU A 349 5.29 -12.02 8.07
N LEU A 350 4.75 -10.92 7.52
CA LEU A 350 5.15 -10.35 6.22
C LEU A 350 6.14 -9.20 6.36
N TYR A 351 6.45 -8.77 7.58
CA TYR A 351 7.19 -7.53 7.82
C TYR A 351 8.63 -7.58 7.33
N ASP A 352 9.37 -8.62 7.71
CA ASP A 352 10.77 -8.80 7.30
C ASP A 352 10.91 -8.98 5.78
N GLU A 353 9.97 -9.69 5.16
CA GLU A 353 9.93 -9.85 3.70
C GLU A 353 9.67 -8.51 3.00
N THR A 354 8.62 -7.80 3.43
CA THR A 354 8.20 -6.53 2.81
C THR A 354 9.29 -5.46 2.94
N ARG A 355 9.96 -5.37 4.09
CA ARG A 355 11.00 -4.34 4.30
C ARG A 355 12.28 -4.61 3.51
N LEU A 356 12.62 -5.87 3.26
CA LEU A 356 13.87 -6.27 2.60
C LEU A 356 13.75 -6.35 1.07
N THR A 357 12.54 -6.25 0.53
CA THR A 357 12.26 -6.35 -0.90
C THR A 357 11.86 -4.99 -1.48
N SER A 358 12.14 -4.78 -2.76
CA SER A 358 11.65 -3.62 -3.52
C SER A 358 10.58 -4.10 -4.48
N GLY A 359 9.37 -3.59 -4.33
CA GLY A 359 8.21 -3.97 -5.14
C GLY A 359 7.60 -2.76 -5.85
N PHE A 360 6.43 -2.99 -6.46
CA PHE A 360 5.73 -1.97 -7.25
C PHE A 360 5.61 -0.62 -6.52
N ILE A 361 5.19 -0.63 -5.25
CA ILE A 361 4.99 0.59 -4.46
C ILE A 361 6.28 1.41 -4.31
N THR A 362 7.39 0.78 -3.93
CA THR A 362 8.67 1.49 -3.69
C THR A 362 9.38 1.88 -4.98
N GLU A 363 9.06 1.23 -6.09
CA GLU A 363 9.61 1.56 -7.40
C GLU A 363 8.84 2.66 -8.12
N TYR A 364 7.51 2.67 -8.06
CA TYR A 364 6.66 3.55 -8.86
C TYR A 364 5.98 4.67 -8.07
N ILE A 365 5.61 4.45 -6.81
CA ILE A 365 4.69 5.35 -6.09
C ILE A 365 5.37 6.07 -4.93
N PHE A 366 5.94 5.32 -3.98
CA PHE A 366 6.54 5.85 -2.76
C PHE A 366 8.00 5.39 -2.62
N PRO A 367 8.95 6.05 -3.31
CA PRO A 367 10.36 5.77 -3.12
C PRO A 367 10.77 5.94 -1.65
N GLY A 368 11.37 4.92 -1.05
CA GLY A 368 11.78 4.95 0.37
C GLY A 368 10.66 4.68 1.36
N GLY A 369 9.43 4.40 0.90
CA GLY A 369 8.35 3.95 1.76
C GLY A 369 8.69 2.62 2.44
N CYS A 370 8.35 2.50 3.73
CA CYS A 370 8.52 1.29 4.51
C CYS A 370 7.29 1.14 5.40
N LEU A 371 6.47 0.13 5.15
CA LEU A 371 5.32 -0.16 6.00
C LEU A 371 5.82 -0.84 7.29
N PRO A 372 5.47 -0.35 8.49
CA PRO A 372 5.78 -1.04 9.72
C PRO A 372 4.84 -2.23 9.95
N SER A 373 5.15 -3.06 10.93
CA SER A 373 4.17 -3.93 11.58
C SER A 373 3.67 -3.29 12.88
N LEU A 374 2.52 -3.76 13.39
CA LEU A 374 2.00 -3.30 14.68
C LEU A 374 2.96 -3.62 15.83
N ALA A 375 3.59 -4.80 15.81
CA ALA A 375 4.56 -5.19 16.83
C ALA A 375 5.80 -4.30 16.78
N ARG A 376 6.30 -3.98 15.58
CA ARG A 376 7.43 -3.07 15.40
C ARG A 376 7.13 -1.67 15.94
N VAL A 377 5.97 -1.10 15.60
CA VAL A 377 5.53 0.20 16.14
C VAL A 377 5.47 0.17 17.66
N THR A 378 4.85 -0.86 18.21
CA THR A 378 4.68 -0.98 19.66
C THR A 378 6.00 -1.17 20.39
N SER A 379 6.96 -1.90 19.80
CA SER A 379 8.30 -2.07 20.36
C SER A 379 9.15 -0.79 20.28
N ALA A 380 8.94 0.06 19.26
CA ALA A 380 9.70 1.31 19.09
C ALA A 380 9.24 2.40 20.07
N MET A 381 7.98 2.34 20.49
CA MET A 381 7.41 3.24 21.50
C MET A 381 7.88 2.82 22.89
N SER A 382 8.67 3.67 23.56
CA SER A 382 9.12 3.39 24.92
C SER A 382 8.09 3.95 25.91
N SER A 383 7.69 3.16 26.91
CA SER A 383 6.96 3.65 28.10
C SER A 383 5.60 4.34 27.84
N SER A 384 4.80 3.88 26.87
CA SER A 384 3.42 4.32 26.71
C SER A 384 2.45 3.56 27.63
N SER A 385 1.58 4.27 28.35
CA SER A 385 0.43 3.67 29.05
C SER A 385 -0.87 3.93 28.28
N GLY A 386 -1.79 2.97 28.33
CA GLY A 386 -3.08 3.04 27.66
C GLY A 386 -2.98 2.79 26.16
N LEU A 387 -3.37 1.58 25.73
CA LEU A 387 -3.35 1.17 24.33
C LEU A 387 -4.79 0.98 23.84
N CYS A 388 -5.26 1.87 22.98
CA CYS A 388 -6.46 1.63 22.19
C CYS A 388 -6.02 1.58 20.72
N ILE A 389 -6.16 0.40 20.11
CA ILE A 389 -5.85 0.16 18.71
C ILE A 389 -7.14 -0.27 18.02
N GLU A 390 -7.50 0.46 16.98
CA GLU A 390 -8.63 0.14 16.12
C GLU A 390 -8.12 -0.13 14.71
N ASN A 391 -8.51 -1.26 14.10
CA ASN A 391 -8.17 -1.58 12.72
C ASN A 391 -9.25 -1.08 11.76
N ILE A 392 -8.93 -0.06 10.97
CA ILE A 392 -9.81 0.57 9.99
C ILE A 392 -9.49 0.14 8.54
N GLY A 393 -8.69 -0.90 8.34
CA GLY A 393 -8.16 -1.30 7.02
C GLY A 393 -9.21 -1.48 5.92
N ILE A 394 -10.40 -2.02 6.23
CA ILE A 394 -11.47 -2.19 5.24
C ILE A 394 -11.99 -0.86 4.69
N HIS A 395 -11.93 0.22 5.48
CA HIS A 395 -12.31 1.55 5.02
C HIS A 395 -11.31 2.11 3.99
N TYR A 396 -10.04 1.68 4.05
CA TYR A 396 -9.06 2.09 3.06
C TYR A 396 -9.34 1.43 1.70
N TYR A 397 -9.78 0.16 1.68
CA TYR A 397 -10.29 -0.46 0.46
C TYR A 397 -11.36 0.42 -0.20
N HIS A 398 -12.39 0.84 0.55
CA HIS A 398 -13.46 1.70 0.03
C HIS A 398 -12.97 3.09 -0.42
N THR A 399 -11.95 3.63 0.24
CA THR A 399 -11.30 4.90 -0.13
C THR A 399 -10.61 4.76 -1.48
N LEU A 400 -9.76 3.75 -1.64
CA LEU A 400 -8.99 3.49 -2.87
C LEU A 400 -9.89 3.19 -4.06
N ARG A 401 -10.99 2.45 -3.85
CA ARG A 401 -11.99 2.20 -4.91
C ARG A 401 -12.64 3.49 -5.41
N ARG A 402 -12.85 4.49 -4.54
CA ARG A 402 -13.39 5.81 -4.94
C ARG A 402 -12.35 6.66 -5.67
N TRP A 403 -11.10 6.67 -5.19
CA TRP A 403 -10.01 7.37 -5.87
C TRP A 403 -9.76 6.79 -7.27
N ARG A 404 -9.76 5.47 -7.40
CA ARG A 404 -9.69 4.81 -8.71
C ARG A 404 -10.86 5.21 -9.61
N LYS A 405 -12.09 5.17 -9.11
CA LYS A 405 -13.24 5.59 -9.92
C LYS A 405 -13.06 7.03 -10.43
N ARG A 406 -12.68 7.97 -9.55
CA ARG A 406 -12.51 9.38 -9.89
C ARG A 406 -11.35 9.63 -10.85
N ILE A 407 -10.21 8.94 -10.70
CA ILE A 407 -9.09 9.08 -11.66
C ILE A 407 -9.50 8.62 -13.05
N LEU A 408 -10.32 7.57 -13.15
CA LEU A 408 -10.83 7.06 -14.43
C LEU A 408 -11.92 7.95 -15.03
N GLU A 409 -12.74 8.61 -14.21
CA GLU A 409 -13.75 9.58 -14.67
C GLU A 409 -13.09 10.89 -15.15
N ASN A 410 -11.96 11.28 -14.55
CA ASN A 410 -11.26 12.53 -14.86
C ASN A 410 -10.02 12.38 -15.76
N GLN A 411 -9.85 11.24 -16.45
CA GLN A 411 -8.67 10.96 -17.30
C GLN A 411 -8.36 12.09 -18.27
N LYS A 412 -9.39 12.65 -18.93
CA LYS A 412 -9.21 13.74 -19.89
C LYS A 412 -8.58 14.97 -19.23
N GLN A 413 -9.10 15.38 -18.08
CA GLN A 413 -8.58 16.53 -17.33
C GLN A 413 -7.14 16.27 -16.86
N ILE A 414 -6.84 15.04 -16.46
CA ILE A 414 -5.47 14.62 -16.08
C ILE A 414 -4.50 14.73 -17.27
N MET A 415 -4.93 14.32 -18.47
CA MET A 415 -4.14 14.49 -19.69
C MET A 415 -3.95 15.95 -20.08
N ASP A 416 -4.97 16.79 -19.90
CA ASP A 416 -4.90 18.23 -20.14
C ASP A 416 -3.91 18.93 -19.19
N LEU A 417 -3.64 18.36 -18.01
CA LEU A 417 -2.57 18.79 -17.09
C LEU A 417 -1.15 18.32 -17.52
N GLY A 418 -1.04 17.52 -18.58
CA GLY A 418 0.23 17.04 -19.13
C GLY A 418 0.67 15.64 -18.67
N PHE A 419 -0.20 14.89 -17.97
CA PHE A 419 0.09 13.51 -17.58
C PHE A 419 -0.35 12.52 -18.67
N ASP A 420 0.52 11.60 -19.05
CA ASP A 420 0.25 10.66 -20.15
C ASP A 420 -0.58 9.44 -19.72
N ASP A 421 -0.98 8.61 -20.70
CA ASP A 421 -1.74 7.39 -20.40
C ASP A 421 -0.97 6.39 -19.51
N LYS A 422 0.37 6.40 -19.56
CA LYS A 422 1.20 5.53 -18.70
C LYS A 422 1.07 5.96 -17.25
N PHE A 423 1.06 7.26 -16.99
CA PHE A 423 0.81 7.81 -15.66
C PHE A 423 -0.55 7.35 -15.14
N ILE A 424 -1.62 7.52 -15.92
CA ILE A 424 -2.97 7.11 -15.53
C ILE A 424 -3.02 5.60 -15.22
N ARG A 425 -2.46 4.74 -16.09
CA ARG A 425 -2.41 3.30 -15.83
C ARG A 425 -1.57 2.94 -14.60
N THR A 426 -0.50 3.68 -14.32
CA THR A 426 0.32 3.48 -13.11
C THR A 426 -0.50 3.75 -11.85
N TRP A 427 -1.28 4.82 -11.84
CA TRP A 427 -2.15 5.17 -10.70
C TRP A 427 -3.37 4.25 -10.57
N GLU A 428 -3.97 3.84 -11.68
CA GLU A 428 -5.04 2.82 -11.68
C GLU A 428 -4.53 1.51 -11.07
N TYR A 429 -3.36 1.04 -11.52
CA TYR A 429 -2.71 -0.16 -10.97
C TYR A 429 -2.43 0.01 -9.47
N TYR A 430 -1.89 1.16 -9.07
CA TYR A 430 -1.60 1.46 -7.68
C TYR A 430 -2.84 1.36 -6.78
N PHE A 431 -3.94 1.99 -7.15
CA PHE A 431 -5.15 1.96 -6.34
C PHE A 431 -5.70 0.54 -6.19
N ASP A 432 -5.73 -0.26 -7.26
CA ASP A 432 -6.19 -1.65 -7.19
C ASP A 432 -5.23 -2.56 -6.43
N TYR A 433 -3.93 -2.36 -6.58
CA TYR A 433 -2.91 -3.13 -5.87
C TYR A 433 -3.04 -2.96 -4.36
N VAL A 434 -3.15 -1.71 -3.88
CA VAL A 434 -3.31 -1.44 -2.46
C VAL A 434 -4.72 -1.83 -1.98
N ALA A 435 -5.76 -1.61 -2.78
CA ALA A 435 -7.12 -2.02 -2.43
C ALA A 435 -7.22 -3.54 -2.24
N ALA A 436 -6.57 -4.33 -3.09
CA ALA A 436 -6.47 -5.77 -2.93
C ALA A 436 -5.80 -6.12 -1.60
N GLY A 437 -4.67 -5.46 -1.26
CA GLY A 437 -3.96 -5.72 -0.01
C GLY A 437 -4.83 -5.53 1.24
N PHE A 438 -5.61 -4.45 1.30
CA PHE A 438 -6.56 -4.23 2.40
C PHE A 438 -7.71 -5.23 2.40
N LYS A 439 -8.23 -5.57 1.21
CA LYS A 439 -9.35 -6.54 1.08
C LYS A 439 -8.93 -7.97 1.44
N THR A 440 -7.66 -8.32 1.23
CA THR A 440 -7.09 -9.63 1.59
C THR A 440 -6.40 -9.65 2.94
N LEU A 441 -6.46 -8.54 3.70
CA LEU A 441 -5.83 -8.37 5.02
C LEU A 441 -4.29 -8.54 5.03
N THR A 442 -3.65 -8.48 3.86
CA THR A 442 -2.17 -8.39 3.75
C THR A 442 -1.69 -6.97 4.00
N LEU A 443 -2.60 -6.01 4.02
CA LEU A 443 -2.44 -4.68 4.60
C LEU A 443 -3.49 -4.44 5.69
N ARG A 444 -3.08 -3.71 6.72
CA ARG A 444 -3.90 -3.26 7.85
C ARG A 444 -3.77 -1.73 7.95
N ASN A 445 -4.76 -1.06 8.52
CA ASN A 445 -4.63 0.36 8.85
C ASN A 445 -5.12 0.55 10.27
N TYR A 446 -4.31 1.13 11.14
CA TYR A 446 -4.59 1.24 12.56
C TYR A 446 -4.74 2.70 12.95
N GLN A 447 -5.75 3.00 13.78
CA GLN A 447 -5.76 4.20 14.61
C GLN A 447 -5.36 3.83 16.04
N LYS A 448 -4.23 4.36 16.48
CA LYS A 448 -3.64 4.14 17.81
C LYS A 448 -3.68 5.42 18.62
N LYS A 449 -4.10 5.31 19.88
CA LYS A 449 -3.98 6.37 20.89
C LYS A 449 -2.95 5.96 21.95
N THR A 450 -2.19 6.94 22.44
CA THR A 450 -1.23 6.78 23.52
C THR A 450 -1.20 8.01 24.42
N ILE A 451 -1.01 7.79 25.72
CA ILE A 451 -0.87 8.84 26.74
C ILE A 451 0.58 8.86 27.23
N ALA A 452 1.15 10.05 27.41
CA ALA A 452 2.46 10.23 28.01
C ALA A 452 2.47 9.61 29.43
N CYS A 453 3.49 8.81 29.75
CA CYS A 453 3.63 8.15 31.05
C CYS A 453 4.82 8.74 31.81
N GLU A 454 4.68 8.92 33.13
CA GLU A 454 5.64 9.66 33.97
C GLU A 454 6.98 8.94 34.28
N ASN A 455 7.37 7.89 33.56
CA ASN A 455 8.46 6.98 33.99
C ASN A 455 9.79 7.08 33.22
N SER A 456 10.25 8.28 32.88
CA SER A 456 11.58 8.49 32.28
C SER A 456 12.64 9.09 33.22
N ARG A 457 12.45 9.06 34.55
CA ARG A 457 13.50 9.41 35.54
C ARG A 457 13.87 8.29 36.52
N LEU A 458 13.87 7.04 36.06
CA LEU A 458 14.53 5.92 36.77
C LEU A 458 15.65 5.32 35.90
N HIS A 459 16.51 6.17 35.32
CA HIS A 459 17.85 5.74 34.94
C HIS A 459 18.75 5.84 36.17
N GLY A 460 18.60 4.85 37.04
CA GLY A 460 19.32 4.78 38.31
C GLY A 460 19.09 3.52 39.15
N SER A 461 18.53 2.44 38.61
CA SER A 461 18.68 1.08 39.20
C SER A 461 18.13 0.03 38.23
N GLY A 462 18.85 -1.08 38.10
CA GLY A 462 18.62 -2.11 37.08
C GLY A 462 17.27 -2.82 37.21
N ALA A 463 16.30 -2.44 36.38
CA ALA A 463 15.12 -3.26 36.13
C ALA A 463 15.47 -4.32 35.07
N SER A 464 15.28 -5.61 35.43
CA SER A 464 15.60 -6.74 34.56
C SER A 464 14.67 -6.81 33.34
N LEU A 465 15.15 -7.50 32.29
CA LEU A 465 14.44 -7.77 31.04
C LEU A 465 13.06 -8.43 31.26
N ASP A 466 12.84 -9.06 32.41
CA ASP A 466 11.60 -9.78 32.74
C ASP A 466 10.42 -8.85 33.05
N ASN A 467 10.69 -7.68 33.64
CA ASN A 467 9.63 -6.69 33.91
C ASN A 467 9.09 -6.06 32.61
N LYS A 468 9.92 -5.96 31.56
CA LYS A 468 9.48 -5.51 30.23
C LYS A 468 8.62 -6.55 29.52
N LYS A 469 8.92 -7.85 29.70
CA LYS A 469 8.13 -8.95 29.13
C LYS A 469 6.76 -9.11 29.83
N ALA A 470 6.68 -8.83 31.13
CA ALA A 470 5.42 -8.90 31.89
C ALA A 470 4.40 -7.85 31.43
N ALA A 471 4.84 -6.62 31.16
CA ALA A 471 3.98 -5.55 30.64
C ALA A 471 3.45 -5.86 29.21
N LEU A 472 4.28 -6.49 28.37
CA LEU A 472 3.88 -6.95 27.03
C LEU A 472 2.86 -8.09 27.07
N ARG A 473 2.95 -9.01 28.05
CA ARG A 473 1.97 -10.11 28.20
C ARG A 473 0.57 -9.59 28.54
N LEU A 474 0.46 -8.65 29.46
CA LEU A 474 -0.84 -8.08 29.86
C LEU A 474 -1.55 -7.35 28.70
N SER A 475 -0.79 -6.73 27.78
CA SER A 475 -1.37 -6.07 26.60
C SER A 475 -1.86 -7.02 25.50
N PHE A 476 -1.41 -8.29 25.50
CA PHE A 476 -1.86 -9.30 24.53
C PHE A 476 -3.15 -9.98 24.98
N ASP A 477 -3.33 -10.20 26.28
CA ASP A 477 -4.54 -10.86 26.81
C ASP A 477 -5.81 -9.99 26.64
N GLU A 478 -5.67 -8.66 26.49
CA GLU A 478 -6.79 -7.75 26.20
C GLU A 478 -7.20 -7.75 24.71
N LEU A 479 -6.37 -8.27 23.79
CA LEU A 479 -6.65 -8.31 22.34
C LEU A 479 -7.47 -9.54 21.89
N GLU A 480 -7.68 -10.53 22.77
CA GLU A 480 -8.38 -11.78 22.42
C GLU A 480 -9.91 -11.74 22.61
N THR A 481 -10.52 -10.58 22.91
CA THR A 481 -11.96 -10.52 23.28
C THR A 481 -12.93 -9.99 22.21
N GLU A 482 -12.51 -9.79 20.96
CA GLU A 482 -13.43 -9.52 19.84
C GLU A 482 -13.31 -10.58 18.73
N GLU A 483 -13.82 -11.78 19.00
CA GLU A 483 -14.17 -12.76 17.97
C GLU A 483 -15.61 -12.50 17.50
N ASP A 484 -15.77 -12.01 16.27
CA ASP A 484 -16.98 -12.26 15.50
C ASP A 484 -16.66 -12.61 14.03
N ALA A 485 -16.90 -13.90 13.74
CA ALA A 485 -17.29 -14.52 12.47
C ALA A 485 -16.37 -14.47 11.23
N VAL A 486 -15.44 -15.43 11.14
CA VAL A 486 -15.14 -16.16 9.88
C VAL A 486 -14.93 -17.66 10.18
N PRO A 487 -15.77 -18.59 9.66
CA PRO A 487 -15.59 -20.01 9.93
C PRO A 487 -14.56 -20.66 9.01
N LYS A 488 -13.69 -21.48 9.62
CA LYS A 488 -12.82 -22.55 9.07
C LYS A 488 -11.31 -22.27 9.03
N PHE A 489 -10.66 -22.41 10.19
CA PHE A 489 -9.23 -22.75 10.28
C PHE A 489 -8.94 -23.69 11.47
N ARG A 490 -9.74 -24.75 11.63
CA ARG A 490 -9.59 -25.71 12.74
C ARG A 490 -9.08 -27.11 12.35
N TRP A 491 -8.51 -27.27 11.15
CA TRP A 491 -8.12 -28.59 10.64
C TRP A 491 -6.61 -28.93 10.65
N PHE A 492 -5.74 -28.03 11.12
CA PHE A 492 -4.27 -28.25 11.00
C PHE A 492 -3.53 -28.64 12.29
N LEU A 493 -4.19 -28.68 13.45
CA LEU A 493 -3.54 -29.01 14.74
C LEU A 493 -3.66 -30.49 15.16
N SER A 494 -4.13 -31.40 14.28
CA SER A 494 -4.30 -32.82 14.60
C SER A 494 -3.23 -33.76 14.02
N LEU A 495 -2.20 -33.27 13.33
CA LEU A 495 -1.21 -34.13 12.65
C LEU A 495 0.25 -33.97 13.11
N ALA A 496 0.50 -33.28 14.22
CA ALA A 496 1.85 -33.12 14.79
C ALA A 496 2.14 -33.97 16.04
N ASN A 497 1.35 -35.03 16.29
CA ASN A 497 1.61 -36.00 17.36
C ASN A 497 1.74 -37.41 16.78
N ILE A 498 2.93 -37.76 16.27
CA ILE A 498 3.40 -39.14 16.27
C ILE A 498 4.90 -39.14 16.56
N SER A 499 5.23 -39.90 17.62
CA SER A 499 6.54 -40.36 18.10
C SER A 499 7.48 -40.88 17.02
#